data_AF-X1UVK3-F1
#
_entry.id   AF-X1UVK3-F1
#
_cell.length_a   1.000
_cell.length_b   1.000
_cell.length_c   1.000
_cell.angle_alpha   90.00
_cell.angle_beta   90.00
_cell.angle_gamma   90.00
#
_symmetry.space_group_name_H-M   'P 1'
#
loop_
_entity.id
_entity.type
_entity.pdbx_description
1 polymer ?
#
loop_
_entity_poly.entity_id
_entity_poly.type
_entity_poly.pdbx_seq_one_letter_code
_entity_poly.pdbx_strand_id
1 'polypeptide(L)' 'MKRYIASDFHNGNDVADYDRVMAFLDLVDDDADEFLILGDWEELLFSNMTILTEVEPYSSVTERVREIA' A
#
# COMPACT_ATOMS: atom_id res chain seq x y z
N MET A 1 -13.99 -15.11 9.04
CA MET A 1 -12.56 -14.83 9.16
C MET A 1 -11.89 -15.02 7.82
N LYS A 2 -11.95 -13.98 7.00
CA LYS A 2 -11.23 -13.81 5.76
C LYS A 2 -9.97 -13.01 6.05
N ARG A 3 -8.81 -13.61 5.79
CA ARG A 3 -7.51 -12.99 6.01
C ARG A 3 -6.85 -12.73 4.67
N TYR A 4 -6.41 -11.51 4.46
CA TYR A 4 -5.60 -11.10 3.32
C TYR A 4 -4.15 -10.90 3.77
N ILE A 5 -3.21 -11.30 2.91
CA ILE A 5 -1.78 -11.21 3.18
C ILE A 5 -1.12 -10.63 1.94
N ALA A 6 -0.31 -9.59 2.12
CA ALA A 6 0.44 -8.95 1.05
C ALA A 6 1.87 -8.62 1.50
N SER A 7 2.73 -8.30 0.53
CA SER A 7 4.12 -7.89 0.69
C SER A 7 4.53 -7.11 -0.56
N ASP A 8 5.63 -6.37 -0.51
CA ASP A 8 6.33 -5.87 -1.71
C ASP A 8 5.46 -4.95 -2.59
N PHE A 9 4.68 -4.04 -2.00
CA PHE A 9 4.02 -2.99 -2.78
C PHE A 9 5.02 -2.04 -3.42
N HIS A 10 6.22 -1.90 -2.82
CA HIS A 10 7.26 -0.97 -3.24
C HIS A 10 6.73 0.45 -3.50
N ASN A 11 5.83 0.93 -2.61
CA ASN A 11 5.26 2.27 -2.71
C ASN A 11 6.38 3.32 -2.72
N GLY A 12 6.36 4.27 -3.64
CA GLY A 12 7.46 5.21 -3.87
C GLY A 12 8.42 4.78 -4.98
N ASN A 13 8.17 3.66 -5.65
CA ASN A 13 8.86 3.25 -6.86
C ASN A 13 7.96 3.45 -8.09
N ASP A 14 8.48 4.12 -9.14
CA ASP A 14 7.73 4.40 -10.38
C ASP A 14 7.32 3.13 -11.15
N VAL A 15 7.94 1.97 -10.86
CA VAL A 15 7.63 0.70 -11.53
C VAL A 15 6.49 -0.08 -10.88
N ALA A 16 5.99 0.36 -9.72
CA ALA A 16 4.88 -0.29 -9.05
C ALA A 16 3.56 -0.07 -9.81
N ASP A 17 2.69 -1.08 -9.77
CA ASP A 17 1.38 -1.05 -10.42
C ASP A 17 0.33 -0.47 -9.46
N TYR A 18 0.31 0.86 -9.34
CA TYR A 18 -0.53 1.59 -8.38
C TYR A 18 -2.02 1.34 -8.54
N ASP A 19 -2.50 1.19 -9.77
CA ASP A 19 -3.91 0.88 -10.04
C ASP A 19 -4.30 -0.47 -9.42
N ARG A 20 -3.43 -1.48 -9.55
CA ARG A 20 -3.67 -2.80 -8.94
C ARG A 20 -3.49 -2.80 -7.43
N VAL A 21 -2.51 -2.07 -6.92
CA VAL A 21 -2.31 -1.92 -5.46
C VAL A 21 -3.55 -1.30 -4.83
N MET A 22 -4.05 -0.19 -5.39
CA MET A 22 -5.25 0.47 -4.88
C MET A 22 -6.49 -0.41 -5.01
N ALA A 23 -6.71 -1.07 -6.16
CA ALA A 23 -7.84 -1.99 -6.32
C ALA A 23 -7.79 -3.19 -5.35
N PHE A 24 -6.59 -3.67 -5.02
CA PHE A 24 -6.41 -4.69 -3.99
C PHE A 24 -6.77 -4.15 -2.60
N LEU A 25 -6.26 -2.97 -2.23
CA LEU A 25 -6.54 -2.35 -0.94
C LEU A 25 -8.04 -2.03 -0.77
N ASP A 26 -8.73 -1.59 -1.81
CA ASP A 26 -10.19 -1.39 -1.81
C ASP A 26 -10.94 -2.71 -1.52
N LEU A 27 -10.47 -3.83 -2.07
CA LEU A 27 -11.05 -5.15 -1.81
C LEU A 27 -10.76 -5.65 -0.39
N VAL A 28 -9.58 -5.31 0.17
CA VAL A 28 -9.24 -5.63 1.57
C VAL A 28 -10.11 -4.82 2.53
N ASP A 29 -10.28 -3.52 2.29
CA ASP A 29 -11.12 -2.62 3.10
C ASP A 29 -12.59 -3.09 3.15
N ASP A 30 -13.13 -3.59 2.03
CA ASP A 30 -14.51 -4.06 1.95
C ASP A 30 -14.75 -5.44 2.61
N ASP A 31 -13.81 -6.39 2.48
CA ASP A 31 -14.09 -7.81 2.74
C ASP A 31 -13.20 -8.49 3.80
N ALA A 32 -12.11 -7.84 4.25
CA ALA A 32 -11.17 -8.48 5.17
C ALA A 32 -11.65 -8.42 6.63
N ASP A 33 -11.60 -9.58 7.31
CA ASP A 33 -11.65 -9.61 8.78
C ASP A 33 -10.26 -9.29 9.38
N GLU A 34 -9.19 -9.49 8.61
CA GLU A 34 -7.80 -9.26 9.02
C GLU A 34 -6.88 -9.05 7.81
N PHE A 35 -5.98 -8.08 7.91
CA PHE A 35 -4.96 -7.79 6.89
C PHE A 35 -3.55 -7.86 7.49
N LEU A 36 -2.66 -8.62 6.85
CA LEU A 36 -1.25 -8.70 7.21
C LEU A 36 -0.37 -8.21 6.05
N ILE A 37 0.49 -7.23 6.33
CA ILE A 37 1.51 -6.75 5.40
C ILE A 37 2.89 -7.24 5.87
N LEU A 38 3.58 -8.00 5.01
CA LEU A 38 4.81 -8.72 5.34
C LEU A 38 6.10 -7.98 4.92
N GLY A 39 6.11 -6.64 5.02
CA GLY A 39 7.27 -5.81 4.71
C GLY A 39 7.28 -5.27 3.28
N ASP A 40 8.31 -4.46 2.98
CA ASP A 40 8.62 -3.85 1.67
C ASP A 40 7.43 -3.18 0.96
N TRP A 41 6.47 -2.68 1.74
CA TRP A 41 5.34 -1.92 1.22
C TRP A 41 5.71 -0.46 0.94
N GLU A 42 6.73 0.09 1.63
CA GLU A 42 7.37 1.38 1.34
C GLU A 42 8.78 1.14 0.75
N GLU A 43 9.11 1.85 -0.33
CA GLU A 43 10.41 1.78 -1.01
C GLU A 43 11.29 2.99 -0.65
N LEU A 44 12.03 2.86 0.45
CA LEU A 44 12.88 3.94 0.95
C LEU A 44 14.25 4.04 0.24
N LEU A 45 14.60 3.12 -0.66
CA LEU A 45 15.82 3.25 -1.47
C LEU A 45 15.66 4.30 -2.57
N PHE A 46 14.44 4.45 -3.11
CA PHE A 46 14.13 5.35 -4.22
C PHE A 46 13.21 6.51 -3.82
N SER A 47 12.65 6.49 -2.62
CA SER A 47 11.73 7.51 -2.09
C SER A 47 12.15 8.03 -0.71
N ASN A 48 11.34 8.91 -0.15
CA ASN A 48 11.44 9.38 1.23
C ASN A 48 10.05 9.68 1.80
N MET A 49 9.97 9.90 3.11
CA MET A 49 8.68 10.12 3.79
C MET A 49 7.86 11.26 3.19
N THR A 50 8.48 12.38 2.80
CA THR A 50 7.76 13.50 2.18
C THR A 50 7.11 13.07 0.87
N ILE A 51 7.84 12.34 0.02
CA ILE A 51 7.29 11.81 -1.24
C ILE A 51 6.16 10.83 -0.96
N LEU A 52 6.37 9.88 -0.04
CA LEU A 52 5.38 8.85 0.32
C LEU A 52 4.09 9.43 0.93
N THR A 53 4.13 10.61 1.55
CA THR A 53 2.96 11.22 2.20
C THR A 53 2.36 12.40 1.45
N GLU A 54 3.05 12.99 0.48
CA GLU A 54 2.60 14.24 -0.17
C GLU A 54 2.49 14.16 -1.70
N VAL A 55 2.99 13.10 -2.34
CA VAL A 55 3.06 13.00 -3.81
C VAL A 55 2.24 11.81 -4.31
N GLU A 56 1.32 12.07 -5.25
CA GLU A 56 0.59 11.02 -5.96
C GLU A 56 1.50 10.26 -6.93
N PRO A 57 1.31 8.93 -7.09
CA PRO A 57 0.26 8.10 -6.48
C PRO A 57 0.59 7.58 -5.07
N TYR A 58 1.75 7.94 -4.51
CA TYR A 58 2.31 7.32 -3.32
C TYR A 58 1.54 7.65 -2.04
N SER A 59 1.12 8.91 -1.92
CA SER A 59 0.27 9.39 -0.82
C SER A 59 -1.01 8.57 -0.71
N SER A 60 -1.69 8.29 -1.82
CA SER A 60 -2.91 7.48 -1.84
C SER A 60 -2.71 6.09 -1.25
N VAL A 61 -1.62 5.40 -1.61
CA VAL A 61 -1.31 4.07 -1.05
C VAL A 61 -0.98 4.17 0.44
N THR A 62 -0.21 5.18 0.84
CA THR A 62 0.16 5.41 2.25
C THR A 62 -1.06 5.69 3.11
N GLU A 63 -1.97 6.54 2.65
CA GLU A 63 -3.22 6.84 3.35
C GLU A 63 -4.08 5.59 3.47
N ARG A 64 -4.26 4.86 2.36
CA ARG A 64 -5.12 3.67 2.34
C ARG A 64 -4.59 2.55 3.24
N VAL A 65 -3.29 2.29 3.25
CA VAL A 65 -2.69 1.29 4.15
C VAL A 65 -2.91 1.67 5.62
N ARG A 66 -2.80 2.95 5.98
CA ARG A 66 -3.03 3.43 7.37
C ARG A 66 -4.49 3.36 7.81
N GLU A 67 -5.43 3.43 6.87
CA GLU A 67 -6.86 3.28 7.18
C GLU A 67 -7.22 1.82 7.48
N ILE A 68 -6.57 0.87 6.79
CA ILE A 68 -6.86 -0.57 6.90
C ILE A 68 -6.07 -1.25 8.03
N ALA A 69 -4.81 -0.86 8.26
CA ALA A 69 -3.84 -1.58 9.12
C ALA A 69 -3.40 -0.83 10.38
#